data_AF-U1GGC9-F1
#
_entry.id   AF-U1GGC9-F1
#
_cell.length_a   1.000
_cell.length_b   1.000
_cell.length_c   1.000
_cell.angle_alpha   90.00
_cell.angle_beta   90.00
_cell.angle_gamma   90.00
#
_symmetry.space_group_name_H-M   'P 1'
#
loop_
_entity.id
_entity.type
_entity.pdbx_description
1 polymer ?
#
loop_
_entity_poly.entity_id
_entity_poly.type
_entity_poly.pdbx_seq_one_letter_code
_entity_poly.pdbx_strand_id
1 'polypeptide(L)'
;MALPSAKSPSGHPWILPHFRESLRYPWSASCEGLPPRHIFYDAKFYPYHTSSTTAPVFALVGNREIVICRPSTIRGEGLVRIHVFRDLEPVPDDWSIHLSSILNSCAWNYVEQSVPLISVAGPSGLIKVLNALTGDLVTTLVGHGAEINDLATHPLYPWILASASGDHSIRIWDLRRKIELGENACLIICGHGHGHKEPVLTCAWHSSGTYLISGGQDHMVCIWTIPDLAPASLLFDVGEKPAKALRSSAETKVIHYPHFATSAVHSNYVDCVCFYGDLILSKAAEENKIVLWMVTGFDSRALTPSQECAPGAGTFQDTRSGFLPQSACSQESERTGPQEPLRASSIPLFHRLLEFQVPFSELFYMRFSLLMPTQTHPHLHPVLAIGNTKTKVFFWDLMGLEMGHDAGMTGPNDEDKFKRPDSKSKRKAGEPFSRRALEGYSASDVRSESPLASSSRRSSSVITTANASSPAMSSLQEPEVSTTGTSPALFDPPSVVPSMLPRMNKYRINDPFMPVPAHYSHTPNVNYHLSARQAAWSPCGRWCVIAGESGSKDAMAVIYDRWV
;
A
#
# COMPACT_ATOMS: atom_id res chain seq x y z
N MET A 1 35.93 28.68 -20.23
CA MET A 1 35.78 27.43 -19.44
C MET A 1 34.32 27.02 -19.50
N ALA A 2 34.00 25.89 -20.14
CA ALA A 2 32.68 25.29 -19.99
C ALA A 2 32.69 24.45 -18.71
N LEU A 3 31.70 24.63 -17.84
CA LEU A 3 31.47 23.72 -16.72
C LEU A 3 31.09 22.34 -17.31
N PRO A 4 31.64 21.23 -16.79
CA PRO A 4 31.23 19.91 -17.25
C PRO A 4 29.75 19.70 -16.93
N SER A 5 28.97 19.28 -17.93
CA SER A 5 27.59 18.88 -17.68
C SER A 5 27.60 17.70 -16.71
N ALA A 6 27.04 17.91 -15.51
CA ALA A 6 26.82 16.84 -14.57
C ALA A 6 25.84 15.85 -15.22
N LYS A 7 26.37 14.74 -15.75
CA LYS A 7 25.53 13.59 -16.10
C LYS A 7 24.73 13.25 -14.85
N SER A 8 23.40 13.33 -14.93
CA SER A 8 22.56 12.75 -13.89
C SER A 8 22.98 11.28 -13.76
N PRO A 9 23.25 10.77 -12.55
CA PRO A 9 23.49 9.35 -12.37
C PRO A 9 22.16 8.64 -12.66
N SER A 10 21.97 8.20 -13.90
CA SER A 10 20.97 7.22 -14.29
C SER A 10 21.38 5.90 -13.67
N GLY A 11 21.12 5.75 -12.38
CA GLY A 11 21.59 4.62 -11.61
C GLY A 11 20.91 3.34 -12.07
N HIS A 12 21.65 2.24 -11.95
CA HIS A 12 21.24 0.95 -12.47
C HIS A 12 19.92 0.49 -11.79
N PRO A 13 18.91 0.03 -12.55
CA PRO A 13 17.54 -0.15 -12.03
C PRO A 13 17.42 -1.28 -11.01
N TRP A 14 18.40 -2.20 -11.01
CA TRP A 14 18.53 -3.32 -10.08
C TRP A 14 19.06 -2.95 -8.69
N ILE A 15 19.65 -1.75 -8.50
CA ILE A 15 20.23 -1.37 -7.20
C ILE A 15 19.10 -1.01 -6.24
N LEU A 16 19.05 -1.65 -5.06
CA LEU A 16 18.07 -1.37 -4.01
C LEU A 16 18.54 -0.23 -3.08
N PRO A 17 17.64 0.46 -2.34
CA PRO A 17 18.00 1.62 -1.55
C PRO A 17 18.92 1.29 -0.37
N HIS A 18 19.98 2.08 -0.19
CA HIS A 18 20.85 2.00 0.99
C HIS A 18 20.56 3.13 1.97
N PHE A 19 20.69 2.86 3.28
CA PHE A 19 20.46 3.87 4.31
C PHE A 19 21.46 5.02 4.15
N ARG A 20 20.94 6.26 4.14
CA ARG A 20 21.74 7.48 4.07
C ARG A 20 21.77 8.20 5.41
N GLU A 21 20.60 8.47 5.98
CA GLU A 21 20.47 9.33 7.18
C GLU A 21 19.13 9.13 7.90
N SER A 22 18.99 9.80 9.05
CA SER A 22 17.74 9.87 9.82
C SER A 22 17.47 11.28 10.33
N LEU A 23 16.29 11.80 10.02
CA LEU A 23 15.74 13.02 10.63
C LEU A 23 15.18 12.67 12.01
N ARG A 24 15.77 13.24 13.07
CA ARG A 24 15.13 13.43 14.38
C ARG A 24 14.38 14.75 14.35
N TYR A 25 13.09 14.72 14.63
CA TYR A 25 12.25 15.90 14.71
C TYR A 25 11.77 16.12 16.16
N PRO A 26 12.39 17.06 16.89
CA PRO A 26 11.97 17.43 18.23
C PRO A 26 10.71 18.29 18.13
N TRP A 27 9.61 17.82 18.73
CA TRP A 27 8.37 18.58 18.78
C TRP A 27 8.49 19.69 19.80
N SER A 28 8.03 20.90 19.46
CA SER A 28 8.04 22.02 20.41
C SER A 28 7.21 21.65 21.65
N ALA A 29 7.76 21.90 22.84
CA ALA A 29 7.22 21.45 24.14
C ALA A 29 5.96 22.21 24.61
N SER A 30 5.07 22.55 23.67
CA SER A 30 3.91 23.45 23.82
C SER A 30 2.58 22.72 24.01
N CYS A 31 2.59 21.39 24.07
CA CYS A 31 1.44 20.60 24.52
C CYS A 31 1.50 20.47 26.05
N GLU A 32 0.99 21.48 26.76
CA GLU A 32 0.74 21.35 28.19
C GLU A 32 -0.26 20.20 28.43
N GLY A 33 0.09 19.26 29.31
CA GLY A 33 -0.87 18.32 29.91
C GLY A 33 -0.76 16.84 29.55
N LEU A 34 -0.45 16.47 28.30
CA LEU A 34 -0.39 15.07 27.86
C LEU A 34 1.02 14.65 27.42
N PRO A 35 1.43 13.38 27.60
CA PRO A 35 2.70 12.89 27.08
C PRO A 35 2.68 13.00 25.55
N PRO A 36 3.53 13.85 24.93
CA PRO A 36 3.52 14.05 23.50
C PRO A 36 3.84 12.74 22.76
N ARG A 37 2.90 12.26 21.93
CA ARG A 37 3.13 11.17 20.99
C ARG A 37 3.97 11.72 19.83
N HIS A 38 5.27 11.46 19.84
CA HIS A 38 6.18 12.01 18.85
C HIS A 38 6.20 11.12 17.59
N ILE A 39 5.19 11.29 16.73
CA ILE A 39 4.90 10.40 15.60
C ILE A 39 4.76 11.21 14.31
N PHE A 40 5.44 10.81 13.25
CA PHE A 40 4.97 11.10 11.89
C PHE A 40 4.07 9.95 11.44
N TYR A 41 2.80 10.24 11.19
CA TYR A 41 1.84 9.26 10.69
C TYR A 41 1.98 9.06 9.19
N ASP A 42 2.23 10.15 8.44
CA ASP A 42 2.24 10.12 6.99
C ASP A 42 3.44 10.85 6.35
N ALA A 43 3.75 10.42 5.13
CA ALA A 43 4.83 10.91 4.30
C ALA A 43 4.45 10.76 2.82
N LYS A 44 4.47 11.87 2.07
CA LYS A 44 4.18 11.85 0.62
C LYS A 44 5.15 12.76 -0.13
N PHE A 45 5.77 12.24 -1.19
CA PHE A 45 6.51 13.07 -2.13
C PHE A 45 5.58 13.87 -3.02
N TYR A 46 5.99 15.08 -3.41
CA TYR A 46 5.31 15.89 -4.41
C TYR A 46 5.42 15.19 -5.78
N PRO A 47 4.30 14.75 -6.39
CA PRO A 47 4.36 13.91 -7.58
C PRO A 47 4.48 14.71 -8.89
N TYR A 48 4.16 16.01 -8.87
CA TYR A 48 4.00 16.82 -10.09
C TYR A 48 5.29 17.53 -10.55
N HIS A 49 6.46 16.96 -10.28
CA HIS A 49 7.73 17.50 -10.77
C HIS A 49 7.86 17.30 -12.29
N THR A 50 7.92 18.40 -13.05
CA THR A 50 8.13 18.40 -14.50
C THR A 50 9.61 18.39 -14.90
N SER A 51 10.51 18.78 -14.00
CA SER A 51 11.96 18.80 -14.23
C SER A 51 12.67 17.62 -13.57
N SER A 52 13.48 16.90 -14.33
CA SER A 52 14.36 15.82 -13.85
C SER A 52 15.57 16.31 -13.04
N THR A 53 15.87 17.62 -13.04
CA THR A 53 17.03 18.20 -12.35
C THR A 53 16.72 18.75 -10.96
N THR A 54 15.43 18.94 -10.62
CA THR A 54 15.02 19.49 -9.34
C THR A 54 15.01 18.40 -8.27
N ALA A 55 15.73 18.62 -7.16
CA ALA A 55 15.73 17.68 -6.05
C ALA A 55 14.31 17.52 -5.47
N PRO A 56 13.81 16.28 -5.30
CA PRO A 56 12.43 16.01 -4.97
C PRO A 56 12.07 16.56 -3.58
N VAL A 57 10.81 16.90 -3.40
CA VAL A 57 10.25 17.46 -2.17
C VAL A 57 9.23 16.48 -1.62
N PHE A 58 9.14 16.35 -0.30
CA PHE A 58 8.10 15.58 0.38
C PHE A 58 7.58 16.30 1.61
N ALA A 59 6.36 15.98 2.02
CA ALA A 59 5.81 16.38 3.31
C ALA A 59 5.88 15.20 4.29
N LEU A 60 6.09 15.52 5.56
CA LEU A 60 5.84 14.66 6.71
C LEU A 60 4.72 15.28 7.54
N VAL A 61 3.77 14.47 7.98
CA VAL A 61 2.61 14.93 8.76
C VAL A 61 2.44 14.10 10.03
N GLY A 62 2.23 14.81 11.14
CA GLY A 62 2.00 14.22 12.46
C GLY A 62 1.68 15.29 13.50
N ASN A 63 0.99 14.90 14.58
CA ASN A 63 0.48 15.84 15.58
C ASN A 63 -0.17 17.07 14.94
N ARG A 64 0.36 18.27 15.14
CA ARG A 64 -0.17 19.50 14.55
C ARG A 64 0.73 20.09 13.48
N GLU A 65 1.80 19.41 13.05
CA GLU A 65 2.82 20.03 12.21
C GLU A 65 2.98 19.30 10.87
N ILE A 66 3.18 20.11 9.83
CA ILE A 66 3.37 19.72 8.44
C ILE A 66 4.77 20.15 8.06
N VAL A 67 5.69 19.20 7.92
CA VAL A 67 7.11 19.46 7.71
C VAL A 67 7.45 19.16 6.25
N ILE A 68 7.70 20.20 5.45
CA ILE A 68 8.10 20.08 4.05
C ILE A 68 9.61 20.00 3.96
N CYS A 69 10.10 18.97 3.30
CA CYS A 69 11.50 18.54 3.30
C CYS A 69 12.01 18.23 1.89
N ARG A 70 13.33 18.35 1.71
CA ARG A 70 14.07 17.93 0.51
C ARG A 70 15.32 17.14 0.91
N PRO A 71 15.59 15.95 0.33
CA PRO A 71 16.87 15.26 0.51
C PRO A 71 18.02 16.11 -0.04
N SER A 72 19.08 16.35 0.75
CA SER A 72 20.30 16.93 0.19
C SER A 72 21.05 15.87 -0.62
N THR A 73 21.53 16.25 -1.80
CA THR A 73 22.41 15.41 -2.61
C THR A 73 23.86 15.43 -2.09
N ILE A 74 24.25 16.48 -1.37
CA ILE A 74 25.58 16.66 -0.78
C ILE A 74 25.75 15.66 0.39
N ARG A 75 26.89 14.97 0.47
CA ARG A 75 27.18 14.08 1.62
C ARG A 75 27.57 14.93 2.84
N GLY A 76 26.90 14.72 3.96
CA GLY A 76 27.16 15.43 5.23
C GLY A 76 26.20 16.59 5.50
N GLU A 77 25.59 17.16 4.46
CA GLU A 77 24.30 17.84 4.63
C GLU A 77 23.21 16.78 4.75
N GLY A 78 22.39 16.90 5.79
CA GLY A 78 21.23 16.05 5.97
C GLY A 78 19.99 16.58 5.23
N LEU A 79 18.83 16.12 5.66
CA LEU A 79 17.56 16.57 5.15
C LEU A 79 17.33 18.08 5.36
N VAL A 80 17.09 18.80 4.26
CA VAL A 80 16.79 20.24 4.29
C VAL A 80 15.29 20.42 4.55
N ARG A 81 14.95 20.99 5.71
CA ARG A 81 13.59 21.46 6.02
C ARG A 81 13.36 22.78 5.28
N ILE A 82 12.34 22.83 4.42
CA ILE A 82 11.98 24.01 3.63
C ILE A 82 10.93 24.84 4.38
N HIS A 83 9.85 24.19 4.81
CA HIS A 83 8.77 24.82 5.57
C HIS A 83 8.34 23.92 6.73
N VAL A 84 7.86 24.56 7.81
CA VAL A 84 7.14 23.91 8.91
C VAL A 84 5.87 24.71 9.11
N PHE A 85 4.72 24.13 8.81
CA PHE A 85 3.42 24.71 9.11
C PHE A 85 2.83 24.04 10.33
N ARG A 86 2.04 24.79 11.10
CA ARG A 86 1.36 24.27 12.28
C ARG A 86 -0.13 24.55 12.17
N ASP A 87 -0.92 23.54 12.48
CA ASP A 87 -2.36 23.68 12.67
C ASP A 87 -2.62 24.45 13.98
N LEU A 88 -3.13 25.67 13.81
CA LEU A 88 -3.41 26.62 14.89
C LEU A 88 -4.88 26.61 15.33
N GLU A 89 -5.69 25.64 14.89
CA GLU A 89 -7.08 25.55 15.37
C GLU A 89 -7.13 25.46 16.90
N PRO A 90 -7.96 26.30 17.56
CA PRO A 90 -8.03 26.35 19.00
C PRO A 90 -8.54 25.01 19.53
N VAL A 91 -7.87 24.49 20.55
CA VAL A 91 -8.43 23.37 21.30
C VAL A 91 -9.55 23.93 22.16
N PRO A 92 -10.76 23.38 22.13
CA PRO A 92 -11.70 23.59 23.23
C PRO A 92 -11.05 23.13 24.53
N ASP A 93 -11.34 23.77 25.65
CA ASP A 93 -10.72 23.49 26.96
C ASP A 93 -11.02 22.08 27.52
N ASP A 94 -11.79 21.27 26.81
CA ASP A 94 -12.05 19.86 27.14
C ASP A 94 -10.88 18.96 26.69
N TRP A 95 -10.28 18.32 27.69
CA TRP A 95 -9.15 17.39 27.52
C TRP A 95 -9.49 16.17 26.65
N SER A 96 -10.76 15.82 26.50
CA SER A 96 -11.19 14.75 25.59
C SER A 96 -10.88 15.07 24.11
N ILE A 97 -10.76 16.37 23.77
CA ILE A 97 -10.67 16.88 22.40
C ILE A 97 -9.20 17.06 21.93
N HIS A 98 -8.18 16.84 22.78
CA HIS A 98 -6.78 16.99 22.36
C HIS A 98 -6.36 16.06 21.19
N LEU A 99 -7.01 14.90 21.03
CA LEU A 99 -6.78 14.01 19.88
C LEU A 99 -7.38 14.54 18.56
N SER A 100 -8.37 15.45 18.60
CA SER A 100 -9.09 15.94 17.42
C SER A 100 -8.20 16.67 16.39
N SER A 101 -7.10 17.25 16.86
CA SER A 101 -6.16 18.06 16.06
C SER A 101 -4.89 17.26 15.66
N ILE A 102 -4.88 15.93 15.84
CA ILE A 102 -3.77 15.10 15.37
C ILE A 102 -3.95 14.84 13.86
N LEU A 103 -3.16 15.53 13.03
CA LEU A 103 -3.04 15.23 11.61
C LEU A 103 -2.40 13.85 11.41
N ASN A 104 -3.09 12.97 10.69
CA ASN A 104 -2.70 11.58 10.46
C ASN A 104 -2.45 11.24 8.98
N SER A 105 -3.00 12.04 8.05
CA SER A 105 -2.92 11.79 6.61
C SER A 105 -2.75 13.08 5.81
N CYS A 106 -2.05 12.99 4.68
CA CYS A 106 -1.83 14.10 3.76
C CYS A 106 -1.82 13.68 2.29
N ALA A 107 -2.14 14.63 1.41
CA ALA A 107 -2.10 14.43 -0.04
C ALA A 107 -1.74 15.72 -0.78
N TRP A 108 -0.86 15.60 -1.78
CA TRP A 108 -0.47 16.70 -2.64
C TRP A 108 -1.49 16.94 -3.74
N ASN A 109 -1.88 18.19 -3.93
CA ASN A 109 -2.88 18.61 -4.90
C ASN A 109 -2.41 19.90 -5.62
N TYR A 110 -3.07 20.29 -6.70
CA TYR A 110 -3.05 21.66 -7.19
C TYR A 110 -4.33 21.97 -7.97
N VAL A 111 -4.70 23.25 -7.98
CA VAL A 111 -5.69 23.80 -8.93
C VAL A 111 -4.92 24.48 -10.07
N GLU A 112 -4.01 25.40 -9.72
CA GLU A 112 -3.03 25.97 -10.63
C GLU A 112 -1.64 25.37 -10.35
N GLN A 113 -0.91 24.92 -11.37
CA GLN A 113 0.40 24.26 -11.21
C GLN A 113 1.49 25.12 -10.54
N SER A 114 1.33 26.45 -10.56
CA SER A 114 2.21 27.41 -9.90
C SER A 114 2.07 27.41 -8.37
N VAL A 115 0.91 26.95 -7.85
CA VAL A 115 0.57 26.95 -6.43
C VAL A 115 0.38 25.49 -5.95
N PRO A 116 1.45 24.82 -5.47
CA PRO A 116 1.31 23.49 -4.90
C PRO A 116 0.47 23.56 -3.62
N LEU A 117 -0.55 22.72 -3.54
CA LEU A 117 -1.44 22.61 -2.38
C LEU A 117 -1.13 21.33 -1.61
N ILE A 118 -1.23 21.39 -0.29
CA ILE A 118 -1.22 20.21 0.57
C ILE A 118 -2.55 20.11 1.33
N SER A 119 -3.23 19.00 1.11
CA SER A 119 -4.44 18.63 1.84
C SER A 119 -4.02 17.78 3.03
N VAL A 120 -4.50 18.10 4.23
CA VAL A 120 -4.25 17.35 5.46
C VAL A 120 -5.56 17.07 6.19
N ALA A 121 -5.61 15.96 6.90
CA ALA A 121 -6.78 15.53 7.66
C ALA A 121 -6.39 14.82 8.97
N GLY A 122 -7.40 14.59 9.81
CA GLY A 122 -7.26 13.99 11.13
C GLY A 122 -8.62 13.72 11.79
N PRO A 123 -8.66 13.51 13.13
CA PRO A 123 -9.87 13.14 13.84
C PRO A 123 -10.97 14.20 13.95
N SER A 124 -10.73 15.44 13.49
CA SER A 124 -11.78 16.46 13.36
C SER A 124 -12.78 16.20 12.21
N GLY A 125 -12.49 15.26 11.30
CA GLY A 125 -13.32 15.01 10.11
C GLY A 125 -13.23 16.11 9.04
N LEU A 126 -12.31 17.06 9.21
CA LEU A 126 -12.09 18.19 8.30
C LEU A 126 -10.87 17.92 7.41
N ILE A 127 -10.95 18.32 6.13
CA ILE A 127 -9.78 18.35 5.24
C ILE A 127 -9.36 19.81 5.09
N LYS A 128 -8.19 20.16 5.62
CA LYS A 128 -7.59 21.49 5.47
C LYS A 128 -6.69 21.50 4.25
N VAL A 129 -6.87 22.48 3.37
CA VAL A 129 -6.09 22.64 2.14
C VAL A 129 -5.24 23.89 2.28
N LEU A 130 -3.92 23.71 2.37
CA LEU A 130 -2.95 24.77 2.59
C LEU A 130 -2.11 25.03 1.33
N ASN A 131 -1.73 26.28 1.13
CA ASN A 131 -0.71 26.65 0.16
C ASN A 131 0.65 26.19 0.69
N ALA A 132 1.33 25.30 -0.03
CA ALA A 132 2.57 24.69 0.45
C ALA A 132 3.80 25.60 0.35
N LEU A 133 3.69 26.78 -0.28
CA LEU A 133 4.75 27.79 -0.36
C LEU A 133 4.64 28.84 0.76
N THR A 134 3.42 29.26 1.11
CA THR A 134 3.18 30.31 2.11
C THR A 134 2.78 29.77 3.48
N GLY A 135 2.12 28.61 3.51
CA GLY A 135 1.50 28.03 4.72
C GLY A 135 0.07 28.48 4.97
N ASP A 136 -0.49 29.35 4.12
CA ASP A 136 -1.84 29.88 4.32
C ASP A 136 -2.90 28.80 4.09
N LEU A 137 -3.93 28.79 4.95
CA LEU A 137 -5.14 27.98 4.74
C LEU A 137 -5.93 28.56 3.57
N VAL A 138 -5.99 27.82 2.46
CA VAL A 138 -6.74 28.21 1.25
C VAL A 138 -8.22 27.88 1.42
N THR A 139 -8.53 26.69 1.92
CA THR A 139 -9.92 26.30 2.23
C THR A 139 -9.98 25.09 3.17
N THR A 140 -11.15 24.88 3.76
CA THR A 140 -11.49 23.65 4.50
C THR A 140 -12.65 22.95 3.80
N LEU A 141 -12.50 21.66 3.54
CA LEU A 141 -13.57 20.79 3.08
C LEU A 141 -14.28 20.19 4.30
N VAL A 142 -15.60 20.38 4.36
CA VAL A 142 -16.45 19.97 5.47
C VAL A 142 -17.45 18.95 4.96
N GLY A 143 -17.69 17.88 5.70
CA GLY A 143 -18.84 17.00 5.45
C GLY A 143 -18.76 15.61 6.05
N HIS A 144 -17.57 15.07 6.34
CA HIS A 144 -17.44 13.77 7.01
C HIS A 144 -18.05 13.82 8.42
N GLY A 145 -18.63 12.69 8.85
CA GLY A 145 -19.29 12.56 10.16
C GLY A 145 -18.36 12.15 11.31
N ALA A 146 -17.12 11.75 11.01
CA ALA A 146 -16.13 11.25 11.96
C ALA A 146 -14.71 11.49 11.42
N GLU A 147 -13.68 10.92 12.06
CA GLU A 147 -12.28 11.05 11.66
C GLU A 147 -12.03 10.69 10.19
N ILE A 148 -11.00 11.29 9.60
CA ILE A 148 -10.47 10.88 8.30
C ILE A 148 -9.18 10.10 8.55
N ASN A 149 -9.06 8.93 7.94
CA ASN A 149 -7.95 8.00 8.15
C ASN A 149 -6.94 8.01 7.01
N ASP A 150 -7.37 8.28 5.78
CA ASP A 150 -6.48 8.31 4.60
C ASP A 150 -6.96 9.30 3.53
N LEU A 151 -6.01 9.82 2.75
CA LEU A 151 -6.22 10.77 1.66
C LEU A 151 -5.47 10.30 0.41
N ALA A 152 -6.15 10.28 -0.73
CA ALA A 152 -5.57 9.88 -2.01
C ALA A 152 -5.97 10.83 -3.14
N THR A 153 -5.01 11.57 -3.69
CA THR A 153 -5.24 12.41 -4.89
C THR A 153 -5.41 11.54 -6.13
N HIS A 154 -6.31 11.93 -7.02
CA HIS A 154 -6.57 11.23 -8.28
C HIS A 154 -5.35 11.30 -9.23
N PRO A 155 -4.94 10.18 -9.86
CA PRO A 155 -3.67 10.12 -10.61
C PRO A 155 -3.67 10.96 -11.88
N LEU A 156 -4.83 11.27 -12.46
CA LEU A 156 -4.96 12.06 -13.68
C LEU A 156 -5.42 13.51 -13.44
N TYR A 157 -5.99 13.81 -12.26
CA TYR A 157 -6.68 15.08 -11.99
C TYR A 157 -6.26 15.63 -10.62
N PRO A 158 -5.19 16.45 -10.56
CA PRO A 158 -4.56 16.90 -9.29
C PRO A 158 -5.40 17.77 -8.35
N TRP A 159 -6.62 18.14 -8.77
CA TRP A 159 -7.63 18.82 -7.97
C TRP A 159 -8.73 17.88 -7.44
N ILE A 160 -8.72 16.59 -7.81
CA ILE A 160 -9.67 15.59 -7.30
C ILE A 160 -9.02 14.78 -6.18
N LEU A 161 -9.66 14.77 -5.01
CA LEU A 161 -9.18 14.11 -3.80
C LEU A 161 -10.19 13.04 -3.35
N ALA A 162 -9.72 11.86 -2.95
CA ALA A 162 -10.49 10.89 -2.18
C ALA A 162 -10.11 10.94 -0.69
N SER A 163 -11.08 10.73 0.20
CA SER A 163 -10.86 10.60 1.65
C SER A 163 -11.63 9.42 2.23
N ALA A 164 -10.95 8.59 3.02
CA ALA A 164 -11.51 7.46 3.76
C ALA A 164 -11.75 7.87 5.23
N SER A 165 -12.89 7.49 5.82
CA SER A 165 -13.31 8.00 7.14
C SER A 165 -13.88 6.93 8.08
N GLY A 166 -13.83 7.24 9.38
CA GLY A 166 -14.59 6.59 10.43
C GLY A 166 -16.11 6.70 10.28
N ASP A 167 -16.63 7.53 9.38
CA ASP A 167 -18.08 7.59 9.06
C ASP A 167 -18.54 6.46 8.09
N HIS A 168 -17.69 5.46 7.90
CA HIS A 168 -17.85 4.29 7.02
C HIS A 168 -17.97 4.63 5.53
N SER A 169 -17.83 5.92 5.17
CA SER A 169 -17.91 6.39 3.79
C SER A 169 -16.54 6.77 3.23
N ILE A 170 -16.47 6.81 1.89
CA ILE A 170 -15.37 7.39 1.16
C ILE A 170 -15.93 8.53 0.32
N ARG A 171 -15.29 9.70 0.35
CA ARG A 171 -15.77 10.89 -0.37
C ARG A 171 -14.78 11.34 -1.40
N ILE A 172 -15.32 11.77 -2.55
CA ILE A 172 -14.55 12.33 -3.65
C ILE A 172 -14.88 13.82 -3.74
N TRP A 173 -13.84 14.65 -3.77
CA TRP A 173 -13.91 16.11 -3.69
C TRP A 173 -13.27 16.74 -4.92
N ASP A 174 -13.84 17.83 -5.41
CA ASP A 174 -13.21 18.72 -6.40
C ASP A 174 -12.81 20.04 -5.74
N LEU A 175 -11.50 20.28 -5.65
CA LEU A 175 -10.95 21.48 -5.04
C LEU A 175 -11.30 22.76 -5.83
N ARG A 176 -11.43 22.68 -7.16
CA ARG A 176 -11.77 23.84 -8.01
C ARG A 176 -13.12 24.42 -7.62
N ARG A 177 -14.13 23.57 -7.41
CA ARG A 177 -15.47 23.99 -6.99
C ARG A 177 -15.45 24.82 -5.71
N LYS A 178 -14.61 24.44 -4.73
CA LYS A 178 -14.52 25.17 -3.46
C LYS A 178 -13.66 26.43 -3.55
N ILE A 179 -12.55 26.39 -4.29
CA ILE A 179 -11.56 27.46 -4.36
C ILE A 179 -11.97 28.55 -5.38
N GLU A 180 -12.48 28.15 -6.55
CA GLU A 180 -12.85 29.06 -7.65
C GLU A 180 -14.31 29.52 -7.56
N LEU A 181 -15.24 28.63 -7.19
CA LEU A 181 -16.68 28.88 -7.23
C LEU A 181 -17.33 29.04 -5.83
N GLY A 182 -16.61 28.74 -4.76
CA GLY A 182 -17.13 28.76 -3.38
C GLY A 182 -18.14 27.65 -3.04
N GLU A 183 -18.37 26.70 -3.95
CA GLU A 183 -19.40 25.65 -3.86
C GLU A 183 -19.04 24.51 -2.89
N ASN A 184 -19.98 23.57 -2.72
CA ASN A 184 -19.69 22.26 -2.13
C ASN A 184 -18.74 21.46 -3.03
N ALA A 185 -17.54 21.15 -2.52
CA ALA A 185 -16.55 20.32 -3.20
C ALA A 185 -16.97 18.85 -3.38
N CYS A 186 -17.86 18.31 -2.53
CA CYS A 186 -18.18 16.90 -2.57
C CYS A 186 -18.89 16.52 -3.88
N LEU A 187 -18.25 15.70 -4.71
CA LEU A 187 -18.82 15.16 -5.94
C LEU A 187 -19.62 13.89 -5.66
N ILE A 188 -19.00 12.96 -4.94
CA ILE A 188 -19.47 11.57 -4.78
C ILE A 188 -19.26 11.10 -3.33
N ILE A 189 -20.21 10.34 -2.80
CA ILE A 189 -20.10 9.58 -1.55
C ILE A 189 -20.25 8.08 -1.87
N CYS A 190 -19.23 7.28 -1.54
CA CYS A 190 -19.25 5.83 -1.68
C CYS A 190 -19.58 5.14 -0.35
N GLY A 191 -20.37 4.07 -0.40
CA GLY A 191 -20.59 3.15 0.71
C GLY A 191 -21.70 3.50 1.69
N HIS A 192 -22.61 4.41 1.34
CA HIS A 192 -23.71 4.88 2.18
C HIS A 192 -24.69 3.73 2.59
N GLY A 193 -24.36 3.03 3.67
CA GLY A 193 -25.10 1.91 4.27
C GLY A 193 -24.83 0.51 3.68
N HIS A 194 -24.13 0.40 2.54
CA HIS A 194 -23.93 -0.87 1.82
C HIS A 194 -22.49 -1.11 1.34
N GLY A 195 -21.56 -0.26 1.78
CA GLY A 195 -20.12 -0.40 1.57
C GLY A 195 -19.44 -1.11 2.73
N HIS A 196 -18.56 -0.36 3.40
CA HIS A 196 -17.97 -0.76 4.66
C HIS A 196 -19.01 -0.67 5.79
N LYS A 197 -18.80 -1.49 6.83
CA LYS A 197 -19.66 -1.56 8.03
C LYS A 197 -19.04 -0.92 9.27
N GLU A 198 -17.73 -0.69 9.22
CA GLU A 198 -16.86 -0.16 10.28
C GLU A 198 -15.92 0.89 9.65
N PRO A 199 -15.11 1.64 10.42
CA PRO A 199 -14.19 2.66 9.91
C PRO A 199 -13.34 2.24 8.71
N VAL A 200 -13.36 3.06 7.65
CA VAL A 200 -12.48 2.90 6.48
C VAL A 200 -11.10 3.44 6.86
N LEU A 201 -10.07 2.62 6.72
CA LEU A 201 -8.70 2.93 7.17
C LEU A 201 -7.79 3.41 6.05
N THR A 202 -8.05 3.00 4.81
CA THR A 202 -7.17 3.27 3.67
C THR A 202 -7.95 3.33 2.36
N CYS A 203 -7.49 4.15 1.42
CA CYS A 203 -7.99 4.15 0.04
C CYS A 203 -6.89 4.47 -0.99
N ALA A 204 -7.01 3.90 -2.19
CA ALA A 204 -6.08 4.15 -3.29
C ALA A 204 -6.80 4.17 -4.63
N TRP A 205 -6.34 5.05 -5.54
CA TRP A 205 -6.83 5.09 -6.92
C TRP A 205 -6.13 4.07 -7.80
N HIS A 206 -6.89 3.47 -8.73
CA HIS A 206 -6.29 2.77 -9.86
C HIS A 206 -5.70 3.78 -10.86
N SER A 207 -4.67 3.37 -11.61
CA SER A 207 -3.94 4.24 -12.56
C SER A 207 -4.83 4.81 -13.69
N SER A 208 -5.94 4.14 -14.02
CA SER A 208 -6.95 4.64 -14.97
C SER A 208 -7.80 5.80 -14.43
N GLY A 209 -7.79 6.06 -13.12
CA GLY A 209 -8.67 7.03 -12.46
C GLY A 209 -10.14 6.59 -12.27
N THR A 210 -10.56 5.52 -12.96
CA THR A 210 -11.96 5.05 -12.96
C THR A 210 -12.31 4.06 -11.85
N TYR A 211 -11.31 3.59 -11.09
CA TYR A 211 -11.51 2.66 -9.97
C TYR A 211 -10.83 3.17 -8.72
N LEU A 212 -11.48 2.96 -7.58
CA LEU A 212 -10.95 3.24 -6.24
C LEU A 212 -11.02 1.95 -5.42
N ILE A 213 -9.94 1.61 -4.70
CA ILE A 213 -9.90 0.50 -3.75
C ILE A 213 -9.87 1.04 -2.32
N SER A 214 -10.51 0.34 -1.38
CA SER A 214 -10.54 0.71 0.03
C SER A 214 -10.44 -0.50 0.96
N GLY A 215 -9.88 -0.27 2.15
CA GLY A 215 -9.77 -1.25 3.24
C GLY A 215 -10.23 -0.65 4.58
N GLY A 216 -10.79 -1.48 5.47
CA GLY A 216 -11.38 -1.02 6.73
C GLY A 216 -11.22 -1.97 7.92
N GLN A 217 -11.75 -1.53 9.06
CA GLN A 217 -11.83 -2.31 10.31
C GLN A 217 -12.84 -3.47 10.22
N ASP A 218 -13.69 -3.50 9.20
CA ASP A 218 -14.61 -4.61 8.90
C ASP A 218 -13.93 -5.78 8.15
N HIS A 219 -12.60 -5.73 8.02
CA HIS A 219 -11.77 -6.69 7.28
C HIS A 219 -12.05 -6.71 5.77
N MET A 220 -12.95 -5.84 5.29
CA MET A 220 -13.36 -5.80 3.89
C MET A 220 -12.29 -5.09 3.05
N VAL A 221 -12.05 -5.62 1.85
CA VAL A 221 -11.50 -4.86 0.73
C VAL A 221 -12.61 -4.62 -0.29
N CYS A 222 -12.87 -3.37 -0.65
CA CYS A 222 -13.88 -2.98 -1.63
C CYS A 222 -13.24 -2.29 -2.85
N ILE A 223 -13.77 -2.56 -4.05
CA ILE A 223 -13.45 -1.83 -5.30
C ILE A 223 -14.71 -1.13 -5.79
N TRP A 224 -14.58 0.17 -6.04
CA TRP A 224 -15.63 1.07 -6.49
C TRP A 224 -15.35 1.48 -7.93
N THR A 225 -16.31 1.34 -8.85
CA THR A 225 -16.23 2.12 -10.11
C THR A 225 -16.63 3.54 -9.82
N ILE A 226 -15.83 4.48 -10.31
CA ILE A 226 -16.09 5.90 -10.21
C ILE A 226 -16.50 6.39 -11.61
N PRO A 227 -17.65 7.09 -11.76
CA PRO A 227 -18.02 7.74 -13.02
C PRO A 227 -16.90 8.66 -13.53
N ASP A 228 -16.85 8.90 -14.85
CA ASP A 228 -15.81 9.75 -15.43
C ASP A 228 -15.73 11.12 -14.72
N LEU A 229 -14.53 11.44 -14.26
CA LEU A 229 -14.16 12.67 -13.53
C LEU A 229 -13.51 13.71 -14.46
N ALA A 230 -13.43 13.45 -15.77
CA ALA A 230 -12.95 14.42 -16.75
C ALA A 230 -13.76 15.72 -16.69
N PRO A 231 -13.15 16.90 -16.91
CA PRO A 231 -13.87 18.17 -16.90
C PRO A 231 -15.03 18.28 -17.93
N ALA A 232 -15.00 17.46 -18.99
CA ALA A 232 -16.04 17.37 -20.01
C ALA A 232 -17.10 16.26 -19.75
N SER A 233 -17.00 15.56 -18.61
CA SER A 233 -17.94 14.50 -18.24
C SER A 233 -19.32 15.07 -17.88
N LEU A 234 -20.36 14.29 -18.17
CA LEU A 234 -21.75 14.56 -17.78
C LEU A 234 -21.93 14.69 -16.25
N LEU A 235 -20.96 14.27 -15.43
CA LEU A 235 -20.95 14.55 -13.99
C LEU A 235 -20.88 16.07 -13.68
N PHE A 236 -20.32 16.86 -14.59
CA PHE A 236 -20.21 18.32 -14.48
C PHE A 236 -21.25 19.05 -15.35
N ASP A 237 -21.93 18.36 -16.27
CA ASP A 237 -23.02 18.90 -17.08
C ASP A 237 -24.30 19.03 -16.24
N VAL A 238 -24.38 20.14 -15.51
CA VAL A 238 -25.56 20.54 -14.76
C VAL A 238 -26.34 21.53 -15.62
N GLY A 239 -27.17 20.98 -16.51
CA GLY A 239 -27.84 21.69 -17.61
C GLY A 239 -28.47 23.04 -17.24
N GLU A 240 -28.33 24.02 -18.14
CA GLU A 240 -28.71 25.46 -18.06
C GLU A 240 -29.17 25.97 -16.67
N LYS A 241 -28.25 25.96 -15.70
CA LYS A 241 -28.43 26.74 -14.47
C LYS A 241 -28.11 28.21 -14.71
N PRO A 242 -28.88 29.16 -14.12
CA PRO A 242 -28.48 30.56 -14.11
C PRO A 242 -27.14 30.70 -13.37
N ALA A 243 -26.24 31.55 -13.90
CA ALA A 243 -24.81 31.64 -13.54
C ALA A 243 -24.47 32.06 -12.08
N LYS A 244 -25.42 31.95 -11.14
CA LYS A 244 -25.29 32.21 -9.70
C LYS A 244 -25.93 31.13 -8.82
N ALA A 245 -26.48 30.06 -9.40
CA ALA A 245 -27.11 28.97 -8.64
C ALA A 245 -26.04 27.98 -8.14
N LEU A 246 -25.60 28.15 -6.89
CA LEU A 246 -24.69 27.23 -6.21
C LEU A 246 -25.24 25.80 -6.20
N ARG A 247 -24.38 24.81 -6.47
CA ARG A 247 -24.68 23.38 -6.36
C ARG A 247 -25.22 23.00 -4.97
N SER A 248 -26.42 22.42 -4.93
CA SER A 248 -27.04 21.90 -3.72
C SER A 248 -26.31 20.64 -3.23
N SER A 249 -26.34 20.38 -1.91
CA SER A 249 -25.87 19.10 -1.35
C SER A 249 -26.60 17.90 -1.93
N ALA A 250 -27.86 18.08 -2.35
CA ALA A 250 -28.69 17.07 -3.02
C ALA A 250 -28.15 16.62 -4.39
N GLU A 251 -27.22 17.36 -4.99
CA GLU A 251 -26.60 16.98 -6.28
C GLU A 251 -25.37 16.05 -6.09
N THR A 252 -24.98 15.77 -4.84
CA THR A 252 -23.89 14.83 -4.53
C THR A 252 -24.30 13.41 -4.92
N LYS A 253 -23.55 12.76 -5.81
CA LYS A 253 -23.88 11.42 -6.29
C LYS A 253 -23.54 10.39 -5.21
N VAL A 254 -24.46 9.47 -4.92
CA VAL A 254 -24.21 8.37 -3.97
C VAL A 254 -23.95 7.08 -4.74
N ILE A 255 -22.85 6.41 -4.40
CA ILE A 255 -22.52 5.06 -4.85
C ILE A 255 -22.77 4.12 -3.68
N HIS A 256 -23.88 3.38 -3.73
CA HIS A 256 -24.30 2.53 -2.63
C HIS A 256 -23.46 1.25 -2.52
N TYR A 257 -23.23 0.58 -3.65
CA TYR A 257 -22.60 -0.74 -3.69
C TYR A 257 -21.24 -0.69 -4.39
N PRO A 258 -20.21 -1.36 -3.84
CA PRO A 258 -18.96 -1.58 -4.55
C PRO A 258 -19.13 -2.69 -5.61
N HIS A 259 -18.38 -2.59 -6.71
CA HIS A 259 -18.38 -3.59 -7.79
C HIS A 259 -17.70 -4.90 -7.39
N PHE A 260 -16.73 -4.83 -6.48
CA PHE A 260 -16.18 -6.01 -5.82
C PHE A 260 -16.03 -5.73 -4.33
N ALA A 261 -16.31 -6.72 -3.50
CA ALA A 261 -16.02 -6.63 -2.07
C ALA A 261 -15.74 -8.00 -1.47
N THR A 262 -14.71 -8.12 -0.63
CA THR A 262 -14.33 -9.37 0.04
C THR A 262 -13.84 -9.15 1.48
N SER A 263 -14.26 -10.00 2.41
CA SER A 263 -13.65 -10.22 3.73
C SER A 263 -12.67 -11.41 3.74
N ALA A 264 -12.59 -12.20 2.66
CA ALA A 264 -11.89 -13.48 2.64
C ALA A 264 -10.36 -13.37 2.36
N VAL A 265 -9.85 -12.16 2.08
CA VAL A 265 -8.42 -11.91 1.84
C VAL A 265 -7.65 -11.71 3.15
N HIS A 266 -8.29 -11.23 4.21
CA HIS A 266 -7.64 -10.95 5.49
C HIS A 266 -8.52 -11.37 6.68
N SER A 267 -7.90 -11.76 7.79
CA SER A 267 -8.61 -12.13 9.02
C SER A 267 -8.71 -10.98 10.04
N ASN A 268 -8.18 -9.81 9.72
CA ASN A 268 -8.06 -8.65 10.62
C ASN A 268 -8.17 -7.32 9.84
N TYR A 269 -8.09 -6.18 10.53
CA TYR A 269 -8.24 -4.82 9.98
C TYR A 269 -7.31 -4.57 8.79
N VAL A 270 -7.88 -4.23 7.63
CA VAL A 270 -7.10 -3.93 6.42
C VAL A 270 -6.64 -2.47 6.48
N ASP A 271 -5.34 -2.26 6.72
CA ASP A 271 -4.76 -0.95 7.04
C ASP A 271 -3.92 -0.34 5.91
N CYS A 272 -3.67 -1.08 4.83
CA CYS A 272 -3.03 -0.55 3.63
C CYS A 272 -3.45 -1.33 2.37
N VAL A 273 -3.94 -0.63 1.34
CA VAL A 273 -4.29 -1.20 0.03
C VAL A 273 -3.63 -0.42 -1.11
N CYS A 274 -3.29 -1.09 -2.21
CA CYS A 274 -2.72 -0.45 -3.40
C CYS A 274 -2.96 -1.31 -4.65
N PHE A 275 -3.11 -0.67 -5.81
CA PHE A 275 -3.10 -1.34 -7.11
C PHE A 275 -1.66 -1.53 -7.63
N TYR A 276 -1.38 -2.69 -8.23
CA TYR A 276 -0.16 -2.98 -8.99
C TYR A 276 -0.56 -3.37 -10.42
N GLY A 277 -0.81 -2.35 -11.25
CA GLY A 277 -1.65 -2.54 -12.44
C GLY A 277 -3.04 -3.00 -12.00
N ASP A 278 -3.54 -4.06 -12.65
CA ASP A 278 -4.83 -4.66 -12.31
C ASP A 278 -4.76 -5.64 -11.11
N LEU A 279 -3.55 -5.92 -10.60
CA LEU A 279 -3.34 -6.69 -9.37
C LEU A 279 -3.52 -5.81 -8.13
N ILE A 280 -3.70 -6.44 -6.97
CA ILE A 280 -3.93 -5.78 -5.70
C ILE A 280 -2.88 -6.22 -4.69
N LEU A 281 -2.26 -5.25 -4.02
CA LEU A 281 -1.50 -5.43 -2.80
C LEU A 281 -2.36 -4.99 -1.62
N SER A 282 -2.45 -5.81 -0.58
CA SER A 282 -3.12 -5.44 0.67
C SER A 282 -2.41 -5.99 1.91
N LYS A 283 -2.51 -5.26 3.01
CA LYS A 283 -2.00 -5.63 4.33
C LYS A 283 -3.13 -5.54 5.35
N ALA A 284 -3.14 -6.45 6.31
CA ALA A 284 -3.91 -6.32 7.54
C ALA A 284 -3.02 -6.27 8.80
N ALA A 285 -3.63 -5.93 9.94
CA ALA A 285 -3.02 -6.05 11.26
C ALA A 285 -2.73 -7.54 11.61
N GLU A 286 -1.78 -7.77 12.51
CA GLU A 286 -1.39 -9.09 13.08
C GLU A 286 -0.89 -10.18 12.10
N GLU A 287 -1.17 -10.09 10.79
CA GLU A 287 -0.82 -11.13 9.81
C GLU A 287 0.68 -11.20 9.45
N ASN A 288 1.46 -10.16 9.77
CA ASN A 288 2.90 -10.07 9.48
C ASN A 288 3.29 -10.26 7.99
N LYS A 289 2.42 -9.86 7.07
CA LYS A 289 2.61 -10.00 5.62
C LYS A 289 1.88 -8.95 4.80
N ILE A 290 2.29 -8.79 3.54
CA ILE A 290 1.53 -8.12 2.48
C ILE A 290 1.11 -9.20 1.49
N VAL A 291 -0.15 -9.22 1.08
CA VAL A 291 -0.70 -10.20 0.13
C VAL A 291 -0.82 -9.55 -1.25
N LEU A 292 -0.29 -10.21 -2.28
CA LEU A 292 -0.55 -9.92 -3.70
C LEU A 292 -1.64 -10.87 -4.20
N TRP A 293 -2.67 -10.32 -4.82
CA TRP A 293 -3.82 -11.07 -5.32
C TRP A 293 -4.48 -10.36 -6.51
N MET A 294 -5.45 -11.02 -7.14
CA MET A 294 -6.22 -10.47 -8.26
C MET A 294 -7.71 -10.78 -8.14
N VAL A 295 -8.55 -9.93 -8.71
CA VAL A 295 -10.00 -10.18 -8.87
C VAL A 295 -10.27 -10.87 -10.19
N THR A 296 -11.07 -11.93 -10.17
CA THR A 296 -11.41 -12.71 -11.37
C THR A 296 -12.32 -11.89 -12.29
N GLY A 297 -11.86 -11.66 -13.52
CA GLY A 297 -12.58 -10.89 -14.55
C GLY A 297 -12.39 -9.37 -14.51
N PHE A 298 -11.61 -8.84 -13.56
CA PHE A 298 -11.22 -7.44 -13.55
C PHE A 298 -10.18 -7.15 -14.64
N ASP A 299 -10.50 -6.25 -15.58
CA ASP A 299 -9.59 -5.68 -16.58
C ASP A 299 -9.85 -4.18 -16.66
N SER A 300 -8.86 -3.36 -16.32
CA SER A 300 -9.01 -1.91 -16.27
C SER A 300 -9.10 -1.23 -17.65
N ARG A 301 -8.79 -1.98 -18.72
CA ARG A 301 -8.87 -1.54 -20.13
C ARG A 301 -10.24 -1.82 -20.75
N ALA A 302 -11.05 -2.67 -20.11
CA ALA A 302 -12.45 -2.85 -20.48
C ALA A 302 -13.28 -1.62 -20.15
N LEU A 303 -14.47 -1.50 -20.74
CA LEU A 303 -15.41 -0.45 -20.37
C LEU A 303 -15.80 -0.59 -18.89
N THR A 304 -15.76 0.52 -18.16
CA THR A 304 -16.15 0.57 -16.75
C THR A 304 -17.59 0.07 -16.57
N PRO A 305 -17.84 -0.99 -15.77
CA PRO A 305 -19.19 -1.52 -15.62
C PRO A 305 -20.13 -0.50 -14.97
N SER A 306 -21.40 -0.52 -15.38
CA SER A 306 -22.41 0.38 -14.83
C SER A 306 -22.67 0.08 -13.36
N GLN A 307 -23.20 1.05 -12.63
CA GLN A 307 -23.57 0.89 -11.21
C GLN A 307 -24.69 -0.15 -11.00
N GLU A 308 -25.47 -0.46 -12.03
CA GLU A 308 -26.51 -1.49 -12.02
C GLU A 308 -25.93 -2.91 -11.95
N CYS A 309 -24.69 -3.10 -12.42
CA CYS A 309 -23.95 -4.37 -12.30
C CYS A 309 -23.28 -4.57 -10.94
N ALA A 310 -23.37 -3.60 -10.02
CA ALA A 310 -22.76 -3.74 -8.69
C ALA A 310 -23.57 -4.74 -7.83
N PRO A 311 -22.94 -5.77 -7.25
CA PRO A 311 -23.65 -6.76 -6.47
C PRO A 311 -24.19 -6.17 -5.16
N GLY A 312 -25.50 -6.30 -4.96
CA GLY A 312 -26.16 -5.89 -3.72
C GLY A 312 -25.66 -6.66 -2.49
N ALA A 313 -25.85 -6.09 -1.31
CA ALA A 313 -25.45 -6.70 -0.02
C ALA A 313 -26.41 -7.82 0.46
N GLY A 314 -27.24 -8.38 -0.43
CA GLY A 314 -28.19 -9.43 -0.11
C GLY A 314 -27.53 -10.80 -0.03
N THR A 315 -27.81 -11.55 1.04
CA THR A 315 -27.11 -12.78 1.48
C THR A 315 -25.72 -12.54 2.09
N PHE A 316 -25.41 -13.27 3.15
CA PHE A 316 -24.16 -13.17 3.93
C PHE A 316 -22.99 -13.85 3.18
N GLN A 317 -22.59 -13.28 2.04
CA GLN A 317 -21.43 -13.74 1.29
C GLN A 317 -20.20 -12.93 1.65
N ASP A 318 -19.13 -13.61 2.07
CA ASP A 318 -17.81 -13.03 2.34
C ASP A 318 -17.13 -12.47 1.09
N THR A 319 -17.64 -12.75 -0.11
CA THR A 319 -17.13 -12.16 -1.36
C THR A 319 -18.24 -11.99 -2.38
N ARG A 320 -18.27 -10.83 -3.03
CA ARG A 320 -19.19 -10.50 -4.13
C ARG A 320 -18.44 -9.78 -5.26
N SER A 321 -18.77 -10.07 -6.52
CA SER A 321 -18.12 -9.48 -7.70
C SER A 321 -19.12 -9.24 -8.83
N GLY A 322 -19.11 -8.02 -9.37
CA GLY A 322 -19.77 -7.62 -10.62
C GLY A 322 -18.84 -7.63 -11.84
N PHE A 323 -17.60 -8.14 -11.69
CA PHE A 323 -16.61 -8.22 -12.78
C PHE A 323 -16.61 -9.56 -13.53
N LEU A 324 -17.57 -10.44 -13.25
CA LEU A 324 -17.65 -11.76 -13.91
C LEU A 324 -18.01 -11.63 -15.40
N PRO A 325 -17.44 -12.48 -16.30
CA PRO A 325 -17.79 -12.48 -17.72
C PRO A 325 -19.28 -12.72 -17.96
N GLN A 326 -19.92 -11.90 -18.80
CA GLN A 326 -21.35 -11.99 -19.11
C GLN A 326 -21.79 -13.36 -19.69
N SER A 327 -20.86 -14.12 -20.27
CA SER A 327 -21.09 -15.49 -20.76
C SER A 327 -21.47 -16.49 -19.66
N ALA A 328 -21.20 -16.19 -18.39
CA ALA A 328 -21.68 -16.99 -17.25
C ALA A 328 -23.12 -16.64 -16.82
N CYS A 329 -23.67 -15.51 -17.30
CA CYS A 329 -24.98 -14.98 -16.90
C CYS A 329 -26.07 -15.16 -17.98
N SER A 330 -25.68 -15.48 -19.23
CA SER A 330 -26.59 -15.54 -20.38
C SER A 330 -27.23 -16.91 -20.65
N GLN A 331 -27.59 -17.69 -19.61
CA GLN A 331 -28.35 -18.94 -19.76
C GLN A 331 -29.53 -19.14 -18.77
N GLU A 332 -29.97 -18.10 -18.06
CA GLU A 332 -31.15 -18.18 -17.16
C GLU A 332 -32.42 -17.48 -17.67
N SER A 333 -32.44 -17.02 -18.93
CA SER A 333 -33.70 -16.71 -19.62
C SER A 333 -34.09 -17.88 -20.54
N GLU A 334 -35.37 -18.28 -20.49
CA GLU A 334 -35.99 -19.37 -21.25
C GLU A 334 -35.69 -20.83 -20.82
N ARG A 335 -35.79 -21.16 -19.52
CA ARG A 335 -36.14 -22.53 -19.09
C ARG A 335 -37.21 -22.59 -18.00
N THR A 336 -38.46 -22.77 -18.41
CA THR A 336 -39.57 -23.09 -17.50
C THR A 336 -39.56 -24.57 -17.11
N GLY A 337 -39.01 -24.89 -15.94
CA GLY A 337 -39.10 -26.23 -15.34
C GLY A 337 -38.48 -26.25 -13.93
N PRO A 338 -38.95 -27.12 -13.02
CA PRO A 338 -38.37 -27.23 -11.68
C PRO A 338 -37.04 -27.99 -11.74
N GLN A 339 -35.95 -27.29 -12.06
CA GLN A 339 -34.60 -27.79 -11.82
C GLN A 339 -34.14 -27.42 -10.41
N GLU A 340 -33.45 -28.35 -9.74
CA GLU A 340 -32.62 -28.03 -8.58
C GLU A 340 -31.64 -26.89 -8.94
N PRO A 341 -31.31 -25.99 -8.00
CA PRO A 341 -30.43 -24.87 -8.29
C PRO A 341 -29.07 -25.37 -8.77
N LEU A 342 -28.81 -25.17 -10.07
CA LEU A 342 -27.50 -25.38 -10.67
C LEU A 342 -26.49 -24.55 -9.87
N ARG A 343 -25.51 -25.22 -9.25
CA ARG A 343 -24.53 -24.58 -8.37
C ARG A 343 -23.92 -23.36 -9.07
N ALA A 344 -24.14 -22.17 -8.51
CA ALA A 344 -23.56 -20.93 -8.99
C ALA A 344 -22.02 -21.10 -9.10
N SER A 345 -21.54 -21.07 -10.34
CA SER A 345 -20.14 -21.04 -10.81
C SER A 345 -19.05 -21.59 -9.88
N SER A 346 -18.42 -22.70 -10.28
CA SER A 346 -17.21 -23.27 -9.65
C SER A 346 -15.92 -22.44 -9.88
N ILE A 347 -16.03 -21.14 -10.10
CA ILE A 347 -14.92 -20.23 -10.40
C ILE A 347 -14.71 -19.33 -9.18
N PRO A 348 -13.51 -19.29 -8.58
CA PRO A 348 -13.24 -18.40 -7.46
C PRO A 348 -13.27 -16.94 -7.92
N LEU A 349 -13.84 -16.05 -7.09
CA LEU A 349 -14.02 -14.63 -7.41
C LEU A 349 -12.72 -13.81 -7.30
N PHE A 350 -11.69 -14.36 -6.66
CA PHE A 350 -10.35 -13.79 -6.57
C PHE A 350 -9.30 -14.91 -6.40
N HIS A 351 -8.04 -14.60 -6.68
CA HIS A 351 -6.91 -15.52 -6.51
C HIS A 351 -5.79 -14.83 -5.70
N ARG A 352 -5.31 -15.46 -4.62
CA ARG A 352 -4.02 -15.11 -4.00
C ARG A 352 -2.89 -15.55 -4.93
N LEU A 353 -1.87 -14.71 -5.06
CA LEU A 353 -0.73 -14.92 -5.95
C LEU A 353 0.58 -15.08 -5.16
N LEU A 354 0.89 -14.13 -4.27
CA LEU A 354 2.10 -14.14 -3.43
C LEU A 354 1.82 -13.55 -2.06
N GLU A 355 2.63 -13.92 -1.07
CA GLU A 355 2.69 -13.25 0.23
C GLU A 355 4.13 -12.74 0.46
N PHE A 356 4.29 -11.49 0.87
CA PHE A 356 5.58 -10.90 1.21
C PHE A 356 5.74 -10.87 2.73
N GLN A 357 6.82 -11.45 3.26
CA GLN A 357 6.99 -11.59 4.71
C GLN A 357 7.41 -10.26 5.36
N VAL A 358 6.63 -9.76 6.32
CA VAL A 358 6.92 -8.53 7.09
C VAL A 358 6.89 -8.83 8.60
N PRO A 359 7.94 -9.45 9.17
CA PRO A 359 7.98 -9.78 10.60
C PRO A 359 7.88 -8.52 11.48
N PHE A 360 7.19 -8.63 12.60
CA PHE A 360 6.94 -7.55 13.57
C PHE A 360 6.13 -6.37 12.99
N SER A 361 5.09 -6.65 12.19
CA SER A 361 4.12 -5.66 11.68
C SER A 361 2.70 -5.91 12.20
N GLU A 362 2.59 -6.35 13.46
CA GLU A 362 1.33 -6.68 14.11
C GLU A 362 0.42 -5.44 14.30
N LEU A 363 1.03 -4.26 14.49
CA LEU A 363 0.27 -3.01 14.63
C LEU A 363 -0.49 -2.68 13.34
N PHE A 364 -1.72 -2.18 13.51
CA PHE A 364 -2.46 -1.51 12.45
C PHE A 364 -1.91 -0.09 12.22
N TYR A 365 -2.32 0.51 11.10
CA TYR A 365 -1.84 1.81 10.62
C TYR A 365 -0.33 1.77 10.30
N MET A 366 0.07 0.76 9.53
CA MET A 366 1.43 0.55 9.02
C MET A 366 1.41 0.35 7.51
N ARG A 367 1.78 1.38 6.75
CA ARG A 367 1.50 1.46 5.32
C ARG A 367 2.76 1.28 4.47
N PHE A 368 2.68 0.34 3.51
CA PHE A 368 3.72 0.11 2.51
C PHE A 368 3.67 1.16 1.40
N SER A 369 4.68 1.18 0.53
CA SER A 369 4.69 2.00 -0.67
C SER A 369 5.35 1.26 -1.82
N LEU A 370 4.67 1.30 -2.96
CA LEU A 370 5.12 0.72 -4.21
C LEU A 370 5.67 1.83 -5.10
N LEU A 371 6.97 1.77 -5.41
CA LEU A 371 7.53 2.51 -6.53
C LEU A 371 7.00 1.88 -7.81
N MET A 372 6.54 2.70 -8.75
CA MET A 372 6.14 2.27 -10.09
C MET A 372 6.95 3.02 -11.16
N PRO A 373 7.17 2.43 -12.35
CA PRO A 373 7.67 3.16 -13.50
C PRO A 373 6.74 4.34 -13.82
N THR A 374 7.32 5.51 -14.11
CA THR A 374 6.57 6.71 -14.49
C THR A 374 6.88 7.10 -15.93
N GLN A 375 6.06 7.96 -16.54
CA GLN A 375 6.34 8.47 -17.90
C GLN A 375 7.71 9.16 -18.00
N THR A 376 8.18 9.80 -16.92
CA THR A 376 9.49 10.45 -16.85
C THR A 376 10.62 9.49 -16.52
N HIS A 377 10.33 8.35 -15.87
CA HIS A 377 11.30 7.33 -15.46
C HIS A 377 10.79 5.91 -15.76
N PRO A 378 10.61 5.54 -17.04
CA PRO A 378 10.01 4.25 -17.44
C PRO A 378 10.95 3.05 -17.22
N HIS A 379 12.24 3.30 -16.96
CA HIS A 379 13.28 2.30 -16.71
C HIS A 379 13.32 1.84 -15.23
N LEU A 380 12.53 2.44 -14.35
CA LEU A 380 12.49 2.04 -12.94
C LEU A 380 11.78 0.70 -12.79
N HIS A 381 12.36 -0.21 -12.01
CA HIS A 381 11.67 -1.41 -11.59
C HIS A 381 10.58 -1.08 -10.55
N PRO A 382 9.47 -1.82 -10.52
CA PRO A 382 8.53 -1.74 -9.41
C PRO A 382 9.20 -2.26 -8.12
N VAL A 383 9.27 -1.41 -7.09
CA VAL A 383 9.91 -1.77 -5.80
C VAL A 383 8.95 -1.53 -4.65
N LEU A 384 8.60 -2.61 -3.95
CA LEU A 384 7.79 -2.57 -2.74
C LEU A 384 8.68 -2.25 -1.53
N ALA A 385 8.28 -1.30 -0.69
CA ALA A 385 8.95 -0.95 0.56
C ALA A 385 7.98 -0.87 1.75
N ILE A 386 8.40 -1.38 2.91
CA ILE A 386 7.71 -1.22 4.20
C ILE A 386 8.71 -1.21 5.35
N GLY A 387 8.44 -0.45 6.41
CA GLY A 387 9.12 -0.56 7.70
C GLY A 387 8.27 -1.35 8.70
N ASN A 388 8.91 -2.09 9.60
CA ASN A 388 8.20 -2.78 10.69
C ASN A 388 8.24 -1.98 12.01
N THR A 389 7.75 -2.60 13.10
CA THR A 389 7.76 -2.00 14.44
C THR A 389 9.12 -2.08 15.15
N LYS A 390 10.13 -2.75 14.56
CA LYS A 390 11.45 -3.04 15.16
C LYS A 390 12.60 -2.40 14.38
N THR A 391 12.41 -1.16 13.91
CA THR A 391 13.40 -0.36 13.17
C THR A 391 13.87 -0.97 11.85
N LYS A 392 13.29 -2.09 11.38
CA LYS A 392 13.76 -2.81 10.19
C LYS A 392 12.91 -2.44 8.97
N VAL A 393 13.58 -2.15 7.87
CA VAL A 393 12.96 -1.80 6.58
C VAL A 393 13.22 -2.92 5.58
N PHE A 394 12.21 -3.23 4.78
CA PHE A 394 12.20 -4.36 3.84
C PHE A 394 11.89 -3.85 2.43
N PHE A 395 12.58 -4.43 1.45
CA PHE A 395 12.46 -4.09 0.03
C PHE A 395 12.35 -5.35 -0.84
N TRP A 396 11.47 -5.32 -1.84
CA TRP A 396 11.37 -6.33 -2.89
C TRP A 396 11.39 -5.64 -4.26
N ASP A 397 12.25 -6.11 -5.16
CA ASP A 397 12.20 -5.77 -6.58
C ASP A 397 11.25 -6.76 -7.26
N LEU A 398 10.07 -6.28 -7.68
CA LEU A 398 9.04 -7.15 -8.27
C LEU A 398 9.42 -7.58 -9.69
N MET A 399 10.14 -6.74 -10.43
CA MET A 399 10.72 -7.13 -11.74
C MET A 399 11.75 -8.25 -11.55
N GLY A 400 12.53 -8.18 -10.48
CA GLY A 400 13.48 -9.23 -10.10
C GLY A 400 12.82 -10.54 -9.71
N LEU A 401 11.65 -10.52 -9.06
CA LEU A 401 10.86 -11.73 -8.82
C LEU A 401 10.38 -12.37 -10.12
N GLU A 402 9.81 -11.57 -11.02
CA GLU A 402 9.29 -12.04 -12.31
C GLU A 402 10.39 -12.61 -13.22
N MET A 403 11.54 -11.94 -13.29
CA MET A 403 12.70 -12.42 -14.07
C MET A 403 13.53 -13.53 -13.39
N GLY A 404 13.25 -13.86 -12.13
CA GLY A 404 14.08 -14.78 -11.33
C GLY A 404 15.50 -14.25 -11.05
N HIS A 405 15.67 -12.94 -10.98
CA HIS A 405 16.96 -12.26 -10.78
C HIS A 405 17.27 -12.06 -9.28
N ASP A 406 18.54 -12.25 -8.89
CA ASP A 406 19.00 -11.98 -7.53
C ASP A 406 19.64 -10.59 -7.43
N ALA A 407 18.85 -9.59 -7.00
CA ALA A 407 19.28 -8.21 -6.80
C ALA A 407 20.30 -8.00 -5.64
N GLY A 408 20.83 -9.08 -5.05
CA GLY A 408 21.70 -9.05 -3.87
C GLY A 408 23.21 -9.17 -4.10
N MET A 409 23.71 -9.36 -5.32
CA MET A 409 25.11 -9.79 -5.58
C MET A 409 25.81 -9.06 -6.74
N THR A 410 25.96 -7.73 -6.68
CA THR A 410 26.94 -6.98 -7.51
C THR A 410 27.60 -5.83 -6.73
N GLY A 411 28.55 -6.18 -5.86
CA GLY A 411 29.52 -5.20 -5.34
C GLY A 411 30.72 -5.06 -6.29
N PRO A 412 31.40 -3.90 -6.40
CA PRO A 412 32.50 -3.69 -7.36
C PRO A 412 33.76 -4.55 -7.19
N ASN A 413 33.83 -5.42 -6.16
CA ASN A 413 35.05 -6.09 -5.73
C ASN A 413 35.06 -7.63 -5.95
N ASP A 414 34.01 -8.21 -6.55
CA ASP A 414 33.90 -9.68 -6.67
C ASP A 414 34.31 -10.26 -8.05
N GLU A 415 34.75 -9.44 -9.01
CA GLU A 415 35.29 -9.94 -10.29
C GLU A 415 36.66 -10.66 -10.12
N ASP A 416 37.42 -10.34 -9.08
CA ASP A 416 38.83 -10.79 -8.93
C ASP A 416 39.02 -12.15 -8.22
N LYS A 417 37.94 -12.84 -7.80
CA LYS A 417 38.02 -14.06 -6.96
C LYS A 417 37.94 -15.40 -7.69
N PHE A 418 37.94 -15.43 -9.03
CA PHE A 418 37.89 -16.67 -9.80
C PHE A 418 39.22 -17.04 -10.51
N LYS A 419 40.29 -17.21 -9.72
CA LYS A 419 41.43 -18.06 -10.12
C LYS A 419 41.28 -19.44 -9.47
N ARG A 420 41.00 -20.46 -10.29
CA ARG A 420 40.89 -21.87 -9.85
C ARG A 420 42.25 -22.38 -9.33
N PRO A 421 42.32 -23.01 -8.16
CA PRO A 421 43.45 -23.87 -7.80
C PRO A 421 43.28 -25.27 -8.43
N ASP A 422 44.35 -25.79 -9.02
CA ASP A 422 44.35 -27.12 -9.65
C ASP A 422 44.12 -28.26 -8.66
N SER A 423 43.36 -29.26 -9.10
CA SER A 423 43.10 -30.47 -8.32
C SER A 423 44.31 -31.41 -8.30
N LYS A 424 44.86 -31.69 -7.11
CA LYS A 424 45.58 -32.95 -6.78
C LYS A 424 45.91 -33.03 -5.28
N SER A 425 45.08 -33.72 -4.49
CA SER A 425 45.53 -34.29 -3.22
C SER A 425 44.76 -35.55 -2.81
N LYS A 426 45.57 -36.59 -2.63
CA LYS A 426 45.38 -37.97 -2.18
C LYS A 426 44.40 -38.18 -1.00
N ARG A 427 43.68 -39.31 -1.06
CA ARG A 427 42.98 -39.96 0.07
C ARG A 427 43.97 -40.35 1.19
N LYS A 428 43.53 -40.24 2.45
CA LYS A 428 43.93 -41.06 3.60
C LYS A 428 42.71 -41.27 4.52
N ALA A 429 42.72 -42.35 5.30
CA ALA A 429 41.57 -42.83 6.09
C ALA A 429 41.92 -43.05 7.58
N GLY A 430 40.89 -43.21 8.42
CA GLY A 430 40.96 -43.38 9.88
C GLY A 430 40.78 -42.06 10.65
N GLU A 431 40.06 -41.98 11.78
CA GLU A 431 39.31 -42.98 12.58
C GLU A 431 38.15 -42.28 13.34
N PRO A 432 37.18 -43.01 13.94
CA PRO A 432 35.94 -42.43 14.47
C PRO A 432 36.03 -41.92 15.92
N PHE A 433 35.17 -40.97 16.31
CA PHE A 433 35.00 -40.58 17.72
C PHE A 433 33.53 -40.55 18.18
N SER A 434 33.36 -40.73 19.48
CA SER A 434 32.16 -41.30 20.12
C SER A 434 31.01 -40.33 20.37
N ARG A 435 29.79 -40.89 20.48
CA ARG A 435 28.63 -40.23 21.08
C ARG A 435 28.86 -40.02 22.59
N ARG A 436 28.44 -38.87 23.12
CA ARG A 436 28.08 -38.71 24.52
C ARG A 436 26.79 -37.91 24.63
N ALA A 437 25.82 -38.45 25.36
CA ALA A 437 24.65 -37.72 25.81
C ALA A 437 24.99 -36.91 27.07
N LEU A 438 24.20 -35.88 27.36
CA LEU A 438 24.11 -35.24 28.67
C LEU A 438 22.72 -34.62 28.83
N GLU A 439 22.27 -34.53 30.08
CA GLU A 439 20.86 -34.43 30.47
C GLU A 439 20.47 -33.03 30.98
N GLY A 440 19.18 -32.72 30.87
CA GLY A 440 18.36 -32.31 32.03
C GLY A 440 18.45 -30.89 32.63
N TYR A 441 17.27 -30.44 33.13
CA TYR A 441 17.04 -29.31 34.04
C TYR A 441 17.21 -27.88 33.49
N SER A 442 16.41 -26.87 33.86
CA SER A 442 15.09 -26.83 34.54
C SER A 442 14.41 -25.49 34.21
N ALA A 443 13.09 -25.44 34.27
CA ALA A 443 12.34 -24.17 34.22
C ALA A 443 12.35 -23.44 35.58
N SER A 444 12.16 -22.12 35.56
CA SER A 444 11.73 -21.31 36.70
C SER A 444 10.93 -20.09 36.23
N ASP A 445 9.85 -19.78 36.95
CA ASP A 445 8.87 -18.73 36.62
C ASP A 445 9.35 -17.31 36.96
N VAL A 446 8.92 -16.32 36.16
CA VAL A 446 8.56 -14.99 36.67
C VAL A 446 7.28 -14.50 35.98
N ARG A 447 6.31 -14.07 36.79
CA ARG A 447 5.01 -13.53 36.37
C ARG A 447 5.14 -12.15 35.72
N SER A 448 4.23 -11.82 34.81
CA SER A 448 3.80 -10.42 34.60
C SER A 448 2.27 -10.37 34.54
N GLU A 449 1.68 -9.40 35.22
CA GLU A 449 0.24 -9.30 35.45
C GLU A 449 -0.44 -8.48 34.35
N SER A 450 -1.67 -8.86 33.97
CA SER A 450 -2.53 -8.11 33.05
C SER A 450 -3.81 -7.68 33.78
N PRO A 451 -4.22 -6.40 33.74
CA PRO A 451 -5.51 -5.99 34.25
C PRO A 451 -6.60 -5.99 33.16
N LEU A 452 -7.54 -6.94 33.33
CA LEU A 452 -8.99 -6.71 33.22
C LEU A 452 -9.58 -6.27 31.86
N ALA A 453 -9.95 -7.26 31.04
CA ALA A 453 -11.12 -7.17 30.18
C ALA A 453 -12.39 -7.52 30.98
N SER A 454 -13.49 -6.80 30.76
CA SER A 454 -14.79 -7.07 31.39
C SER A 454 -15.58 -8.14 30.62
N SER A 455 -16.33 -8.95 31.35
CA SER A 455 -16.94 -10.20 30.87
C SER A 455 -18.29 -10.04 30.18
N SER A 456 -18.58 -10.89 29.18
CA SER A 456 -19.91 -11.48 29.04
C SER A 456 -19.85 -13.00 28.76
N ARG A 457 -20.64 -13.76 29.54
CA ARG A 457 -20.94 -15.20 29.37
C ARG A 457 -22.04 -15.30 28.28
N ARG A 458 -22.40 -16.39 27.58
CA ARG A 458 -22.44 -17.87 27.76
C ARG A 458 -22.84 -18.45 26.35
N SER A 459 -22.82 -19.73 25.96
CA SER A 459 -22.76 -21.04 26.63
C SER A 459 -22.10 -22.13 25.73
N SER A 460 -21.90 -23.30 26.34
CA SER A 460 -21.56 -24.64 25.80
C SER A 460 -22.45 -25.27 24.71
N SER A 461 -21.88 -26.19 23.92
CA SER A 461 -22.19 -27.64 24.04
C SER A 461 -21.08 -28.53 23.44
N VAL A 462 -20.80 -29.65 24.11
CA VAL A 462 -19.85 -30.71 23.68
C VAL A 462 -20.65 -31.96 23.35
N ILE A 463 -20.35 -32.61 22.22
CA ILE A 463 -20.71 -34.03 22.00
C ILE A 463 -19.49 -34.77 21.45
N THR A 464 -19.08 -35.82 22.15
CA THR A 464 -18.02 -36.77 21.78
C THR A 464 -18.58 -38.01 21.12
N THR A 465 -17.85 -38.59 20.16
CA THR A 465 -17.72 -40.03 19.75
C THR A 465 -17.20 -40.08 18.29
N ALA A 466 -16.55 -41.11 17.76
CA ALA A 466 -15.66 -42.15 18.32
C ALA A 466 -14.83 -42.74 17.14
N ASN A 467 -13.75 -43.48 17.44
CA ASN A 467 -12.82 -44.03 16.41
C ASN A 467 -13.44 -45.08 15.48
N ALA A 468 -12.96 -45.13 14.23
CA ALA A 468 -12.86 -46.35 13.42
C ALA A 468 -11.69 -46.23 12.41
N SER A 469 -11.07 -47.35 12.04
CA SER A 469 -9.78 -47.45 11.34
C SER A 469 -9.85 -47.93 9.89
N SER A 470 -8.93 -47.44 9.05
CA SER A 470 -8.10 -48.13 8.01
C SER A 470 -8.65 -49.38 7.27
N PRO A 471 -8.44 -49.54 5.94
CA PRO A 471 -7.07 -49.76 5.43
C PRO A 471 -6.76 -49.22 4.01
N ALA A 472 -5.54 -49.50 3.54
CA ALA A 472 -4.98 -49.05 2.25
C ALA A 472 -4.85 -50.18 1.20
N MET A 473 -4.89 -49.79 -0.07
CA MET A 473 -4.38 -50.45 -1.28
C MET A 473 -4.35 -49.37 -2.38
N SER A 474 -3.53 -49.33 -3.41
CA SER A 474 -2.30 -50.00 -3.86
C SER A 474 -2.02 -49.37 -5.25
N SER A 475 -0.77 -49.37 -5.70
CA SER A 475 -0.31 -48.81 -6.98
C SER A 475 -1.07 -49.22 -8.24
N LEU A 476 -1.10 -48.35 -9.26
CA LEU A 476 -0.84 -48.69 -10.66
C LEU A 476 -0.29 -47.46 -11.41
N GLN A 477 0.36 -47.66 -12.56
CA GLN A 477 1.31 -46.74 -13.21
C GLN A 477 0.98 -46.60 -14.72
N GLU A 478 1.73 -45.72 -15.43
CA GLU A 478 1.81 -45.55 -16.91
C GLU A 478 0.82 -44.60 -17.62
N PRO A 479 1.16 -44.05 -18.81
CA PRO A 479 2.50 -43.73 -19.36
C PRO A 479 2.64 -42.30 -19.94
N GLU A 480 3.89 -41.90 -20.21
CA GLU A 480 4.22 -40.69 -20.99
C GLU A 480 4.06 -40.94 -22.51
N VAL A 481 3.68 -39.91 -23.27
CA VAL A 481 3.80 -39.88 -24.74
C VAL A 481 4.42 -38.54 -25.17
N SER A 482 5.57 -38.63 -25.83
CA SER A 482 6.25 -37.49 -26.45
C SER A 482 5.84 -37.36 -27.92
N THR A 483 5.61 -36.13 -28.39
CA THR A 483 5.54 -35.81 -29.82
C THR A 483 6.29 -34.52 -30.12
N THR A 484 7.14 -34.58 -31.14
CA THR A 484 7.91 -33.46 -31.67
C THR A 484 7.14 -32.79 -32.81
N GLY A 485 7.16 -31.47 -32.89
CA GLY A 485 6.49 -30.71 -33.94
C GLY A 485 7.15 -29.35 -34.17
N THR A 486 7.88 -29.22 -35.28
CA THR A 486 8.63 -28.01 -35.65
C THR A 486 7.84 -27.15 -36.63
N SER A 487 7.73 -25.84 -36.38
CA SER A 487 7.34 -24.83 -37.38
C SER A 487 7.79 -23.42 -36.94
N PRO A 488 7.95 -22.47 -37.88
CA PRO A 488 9.09 -21.54 -37.81
C PRO A 488 8.81 -20.23 -37.06
N ALA A 489 9.88 -19.70 -36.46
CA ALA A 489 9.91 -18.34 -35.92
C ALA A 489 10.09 -17.30 -37.04
N LEU A 490 9.37 -16.18 -36.91
CA LEU A 490 9.75 -14.88 -37.49
C LEU A 490 10.33 -14.01 -36.37
N PHE A 491 11.24 -13.11 -36.75
CA PHE A 491 12.04 -12.21 -35.89
C PHE A 491 13.27 -12.85 -35.21
N ASP A 492 14.45 -12.60 -35.81
CA ASP A 492 15.75 -12.75 -35.16
C ASP A 492 15.97 -11.64 -34.10
N PRO A 493 16.40 -11.97 -32.87
CA PRO A 493 16.86 -10.99 -31.89
C PRO A 493 18.33 -10.59 -32.15
N PRO A 494 18.74 -9.36 -31.79
CA PRO A 494 20.13 -8.92 -31.92
C PRO A 494 21.07 -9.73 -31.01
N SER A 495 22.27 -10.01 -31.51
CA SER A 495 23.21 -10.96 -30.93
C SER A 495 24.00 -10.42 -29.72
N VAL A 496 24.49 -11.37 -28.90
CA VAL A 496 25.37 -11.20 -27.73
C VAL A 496 24.68 -10.74 -26.43
N VAL A 497 23.88 -11.64 -25.86
CA VAL A 497 23.63 -11.67 -24.41
C VAL A 497 24.68 -12.59 -23.77
N PRO A 498 25.48 -12.15 -22.77
CA PRO A 498 26.36 -13.04 -22.02
C PRO A 498 25.54 -14.14 -21.34
N SER A 499 25.93 -15.40 -21.49
CA SER A 499 25.18 -16.56 -21.00
C SER A 499 25.26 -16.74 -19.48
N MET A 500 24.62 -15.84 -18.74
CA MET A 500 24.23 -16.07 -17.35
C MET A 500 22.91 -16.84 -17.36
N LEU A 501 22.97 -18.17 -17.24
CA LEU A 501 21.77 -18.93 -16.84
C LEU A 501 21.29 -18.36 -15.50
N PRO A 502 20.06 -17.80 -15.40
CA PRO A 502 19.58 -17.26 -14.14
C PRO A 502 19.57 -18.38 -13.10
N ARG A 503 19.96 -18.04 -11.86
CA ARG A 503 19.74 -18.93 -10.71
C ARG A 503 18.26 -18.94 -10.36
N MET A 504 17.47 -19.64 -11.19
CA MET A 504 16.18 -20.16 -10.77
C MET A 504 16.37 -20.83 -9.39
N ASN A 505 15.42 -20.60 -8.47
CA ASN A 505 15.34 -21.15 -7.10
C ASN A 505 15.88 -20.33 -5.91
N LYS A 506 16.11 -19.01 -6.01
CA LYS A 506 16.25 -18.20 -4.77
C LYS A 506 14.90 -17.94 -4.09
N TYR A 507 13.90 -17.51 -4.87
CA TYR A 507 12.54 -17.23 -4.40
C TYR A 507 11.58 -18.25 -5.02
N ARG A 508 10.67 -18.79 -4.21
CA ARG A 508 9.62 -19.71 -4.66
C ARG A 508 8.32 -18.91 -4.82
N ILE A 509 7.95 -18.65 -6.07
CA ILE A 509 6.76 -17.84 -6.44
C ILE A 509 5.56 -18.70 -6.89
N ASN A 510 5.67 -20.03 -6.83
CA ASN A 510 4.65 -20.97 -7.32
C ASN A 510 3.64 -21.40 -6.25
N ASP A 511 3.82 -20.95 -5.00
CA ASP A 511 2.96 -21.27 -3.86
C ASP A 511 2.46 -19.96 -3.24
N PRO A 512 1.15 -19.64 -3.34
CA PRO A 512 0.61 -18.38 -2.87
C PRO A 512 0.54 -18.28 -1.33
N PHE A 513 0.84 -19.35 -0.59
CA PHE A 513 0.83 -19.37 0.89
C PHE A 513 2.23 -19.46 1.51
N MET A 514 3.29 -19.48 0.70
CA MET A 514 4.67 -19.48 1.17
C MET A 514 5.25 -18.05 1.11
N PRO A 515 5.54 -17.40 2.26
CA PRO A 515 5.98 -16.01 2.25
C PRO A 515 7.34 -15.81 1.58
N VAL A 516 7.41 -14.87 0.64
CA VAL A 516 8.62 -14.40 -0.04
C VAL A 516 9.40 -13.48 0.90
N PRO A 517 10.62 -13.85 1.33
CA PRO A 517 11.46 -12.99 2.15
C PRO A 517 11.97 -11.79 1.34
N ALA A 518 12.23 -10.68 2.02
CA ALA A 518 12.73 -9.45 1.38
C ALA A 518 14.03 -9.67 0.60
N HIS A 519 14.14 -9.02 -0.56
CA HIS A 519 15.36 -9.02 -1.38
C HIS A 519 16.50 -8.30 -0.68
N TYR A 520 16.16 -7.17 -0.08
CA TYR A 520 17.02 -6.42 0.81
C TYR A 520 16.24 -6.06 2.07
N SER A 521 16.89 -6.17 3.23
CA SER A 521 16.34 -5.64 4.47
C SER A 521 17.45 -5.03 5.32
N HIS A 522 17.13 -3.91 5.96
CA HIS A 522 18.11 -3.10 6.66
C HIS A 522 17.56 -2.62 8.00
N THR A 523 18.37 -2.77 9.04
CA THR A 523 18.14 -2.15 10.34
C THR A 523 19.20 -1.05 10.50
N PRO A 524 18.83 0.24 10.50
CA PRO A 524 19.76 1.34 10.78
C PRO A 524 20.54 1.10 12.06
N ASN A 525 21.86 1.29 12.00
CA ASN A 525 22.73 1.16 13.17
C ASN A 525 22.70 2.47 13.97
N VAL A 526 21.67 2.61 14.80
CA VAL A 526 21.29 3.87 15.45
C VAL A 526 20.78 3.62 16.87
N ASN A 527 21.10 4.53 17.78
CA ASN A 527 20.64 4.49 19.17
C ASN A 527 19.17 4.99 19.29
N TYR A 528 18.25 4.41 18.51
CA TYR A 528 16.81 4.64 18.63
C TYR A 528 16.00 3.44 18.12
N HIS A 529 14.79 3.30 18.64
CA HIS A 529 13.76 2.40 18.13
C HIS A 529 12.86 3.20 17.16
N LEU A 530 12.53 2.65 15.99
CA LEU A 530 11.57 3.21 15.04
C LEU A 530 10.43 2.21 14.83
N SER A 531 9.20 2.65 15.06
CA SER A 531 7.99 1.93 14.63
C SER A 531 7.41 2.69 13.43
N ALA A 532 7.49 2.08 12.25
CA ALA A 532 7.15 2.73 10.99
C ALA A 532 5.63 2.84 10.77
N ARG A 533 5.21 3.93 10.12
CA ARG A 533 3.81 4.25 9.80
C ARG A 533 3.55 4.44 8.31
N GLN A 534 4.52 4.99 7.59
CA GLN A 534 4.44 5.20 6.14
C GLN A 534 5.81 4.97 5.47
N ALA A 535 5.82 4.23 4.36
CA ALA A 535 6.89 4.32 3.36
C ALA A 535 6.51 5.31 2.25
N ALA A 536 7.48 5.98 1.64
CA ALA A 536 7.21 6.91 0.53
C ALA A 536 8.38 6.95 -0.46
N TRP A 537 8.07 6.92 -1.76
CA TRP A 537 9.06 6.97 -2.83
C TRP A 537 9.07 8.32 -3.54
N SER A 538 10.26 8.82 -3.89
CA SER A 538 10.39 9.94 -4.82
C SER A 538 9.99 9.54 -6.24
N PRO A 539 9.39 10.42 -7.06
CA PRO A 539 8.99 10.11 -8.44
C PRO A 539 10.13 9.63 -9.37
N CYS A 540 11.38 10.00 -9.06
CA CYS A 540 12.58 9.54 -9.77
C CYS A 540 13.13 8.19 -9.27
N GLY A 541 12.45 7.51 -8.34
CA GLY A 541 12.82 6.22 -7.77
C GLY A 541 14.04 6.22 -6.85
N ARG A 542 14.88 7.26 -6.88
CA ARG A 542 16.15 7.34 -6.13
C ARG A 542 15.98 7.27 -4.62
N TRP A 543 14.96 7.92 -4.07
CA TRP A 543 14.80 8.12 -2.63
C TRP A 543 13.60 7.34 -2.08
N CYS A 544 13.81 6.67 -0.94
CA CYS A 544 12.74 6.11 -0.12
C CYS A 544 12.80 6.71 1.29
N VAL A 545 11.67 7.18 1.80
CA VAL A 545 11.52 7.73 3.16
C VAL A 545 10.61 6.80 3.95
N ILE A 546 11.03 6.42 5.16
CA ILE A 546 10.21 5.69 6.13
C ILE A 546 9.94 6.62 7.31
N ALA A 547 8.69 7.01 7.50
CA ALA A 547 8.25 7.87 8.59
C ALA A 547 7.57 7.05 9.70
N GLY A 548 7.68 7.50 10.95
CA GLY A 548 7.06 6.83 12.09
C GLY A 548 7.32 7.49 13.44
N GLU A 549 7.16 6.70 14.49
CA GLU A 549 7.39 7.08 15.88
C GLU A 549 8.72 6.55 16.41
N SER A 550 9.33 7.27 17.36
CA SER A 550 10.46 6.76 18.11
C SER A 550 10.13 6.35 19.54
N GLY A 551 10.95 5.47 20.10
CA GLY A 551 11.03 5.27 21.55
C GLY A 551 11.65 6.46 22.31
N SER A 552 12.23 7.45 21.62
CA SER A 552 12.68 8.72 22.20
C SER A 552 11.65 9.85 22.02
N LYS A 553 11.91 11.02 22.62
CA LYS A 553 11.04 12.21 22.57
C LYS A 553 11.00 12.94 21.20
N ASP A 554 11.26 12.23 20.11
CA ASP A 554 11.41 12.79 18.75
C ASP A 554 10.58 11.97 17.76
N ALA A 555 9.92 12.62 16.79
CA ALA A 555 9.43 11.87 15.62
C ALA A 555 10.58 11.59 14.67
N MET A 556 10.43 10.53 13.88
CA MET A 556 11.52 9.99 13.09
C MET A 556 11.11 9.79 11.64
N ALA A 557 11.99 10.23 10.74
CA ALA A 557 11.99 9.79 9.35
C ALA A 557 13.38 9.27 8.99
N VAL A 558 13.44 8.12 8.32
CA VAL A 558 14.68 7.50 7.84
C VAL A 558 14.72 7.56 6.32
N ILE A 559 15.87 7.93 5.77
CA ILE A 559 16.04 8.16 4.34
C ILE A 559 17.01 7.14 3.76
N TYR A 560 16.57 6.52 2.68
CA TYR A 560 17.38 5.63 1.85
C TYR A 560 17.58 6.24 0.46
N ASP A 561 18.75 6.01 -0.12
CA ASP A 561 19.17 6.49 -1.44
C ASP A 561 19.68 5.28 -2.26
N ARG A 562 19.20 5.12 -3.50
CA ARG A 562 19.55 3.97 -4.37
C ARG A 562 20.90 4.09 -5.05
N TRP A 563 21.44 5.30 -5.25
CA TRP A 563 22.51 5.53 -6.23
C TRP A 563 23.67 6.35 -5.64
N VAL A 564 24.31 5.82 -4.58
CA VAL A 564 25.32 6.51 -3.73
C VAL A 564 26.62 5.72 -3.57
#